data_AF-X1LQQ1-F1
#
_entry.id   AF-X1LQQ1-F1
#
_cell.length_a   1.000
_cell.length_b   1.000
_cell.length_c   1.000
_cell.angle_alpha   90.00
_cell.angle_beta   90.00
_cell.angle_gamma   90.00
#
_symmetry.space_group_name_H-M   'P 1'
#
loop_
_entity.id
_entity.type
_entity.pdbx_description
1 polymer ?
#
loop_
_entity_poly.entity_id
_entity_poly.type
_entity_poly.pdbx_seq_one_letter_code
_entity_poly.pdbx_strand_id
1 'polypeptide(L)'
;APNADPSLELVDGDGDPVAGSNVIEAASDLLKAGGILAVKGLGGFQLACDATSDEAIDRLRTRKRRRSKPLAVMIATLEEIEKHCLVSPEERKLLESPQCPIVLLRWKRSLSNISPAVAPNLNYLGVMLPYTPLHHLLLKETGLPLVMTSGNLSEEPIAKDNDEALTRLKGIADYFLLHNRGIYARYDDSVCMVEGMPQVIRRARGYAPYPIFLPFKSKPILACGAELKNTFCLTKDEHVFLSQHIG
;
A
#
# COMPACT_ATOMS: atom_id res chain seq x y z
N ALA A 1 -18.93 -4.34 27.56
CA ALA A 1 -17.48 -4.53 27.41
C ALA A 1 -16.99 -3.56 26.33
N PRO A 2 -15.74 -3.07 26.32
CA PRO A 2 -15.24 -2.26 25.20
C PRO A 2 -14.94 -3.13 23.96
N ASN A 3 -15.84 -4.08 23.67
CA ASN A 3 -15.77 -5.12 22.64
C ASN A 3 -16.95 -4.91 21.68
N ALA A 4 -16.88 -3.89 20.84
CA ALA A 4 -17.57 -3.96 19.56
C ALA A 4 -16.52 -4.48 18.56
N ASP A 5 -16.81 -5.60 17.90
CA ASP A 5 -15.95 -6.09 16.83
C ASP A 5 -15.77 -5.01 15.76
N PRO A 6 -14.62 -4.97 15.06
CA PRO A 6 -14.41 -3.97 14.04
C PRO A 6 -15.49 -4.04 12.96
N SER A 7 -16.12 -2.90 12.66
CA SER A 7 -17.14 -2.78 11.61
C SER A 7 -16.61 -1.95 10.44
N LEU A 8 -17.06 -2.30 9.23
CA LEU A 8 -16.79 -1.54 8.02
C LEU A 8 -17.87 -0.47 7.80
N GLU A 9 -17.47 0.63 7.19
CA GLU A 9 -18.36 1.72 6.79
C GLU A 9 -17.89 2.26 5.45
N LEU A 10 -18.82 2.56 4.55
CA LEU A 10 -18.54 3.20 3.26
C LEU A 10 -19.21 4.56 3.24
N VAL A 11 -18.42 5.60 3.00
CA VAL A 11 -18.90 6.99 2.89
C VAL A 11 -18.41 7.62 1.60
N ASP A 12 -19.09 8.66 1.14
CA ASP A 12 -18.68 9.45 -0.02
C ASP A 12 -17.60 10.50 0.32
N GLY A 13 -17.28 11.35 -0.65
CA GLY A 13 -16.28 12.42 -0.53
C GLY A 13 -16.61 13.51 0.50
N ASP A 14 -17.87 13.60 0.95
CA ASP A 14 -18.33 14.54 1.97
C ASP A 14 -18.51 13.86 3.34
N GLY A 15 -18.36 12.53 3.40
CA GLY A 15 -18.48 11.74 4.62
C GLY A 15 -19.89 11.20 4.87
N ASP A 16 -20.79 11.32 3.90
CA ASP A 16 -22.14 10.81 4.01
C ASP A 16 -22.18 9.30 3.69
N PRO A 17 -22.97 8.49 4.44
CA PRO A 17 -23.05 7.06 4.22
C PRO A 17 -23.54 6.69 2.82
N VAL A 18 -22.83 5.77 2.16
CA VAL A 18 -23.27 5.20 0.89
C VAL A 18 -24.27 4.08 1.16
N ALA A 19 -25.45 4.17 0.54
CA ALA A 19 -26.50 3.17 0.68
C ALA A 19 -26.08 1.83 0.05
N GLY A 20 -26.32 0.73 0.77
CA GLY A 20 -26.07 -0.62 0.29
C GLY A 20 -26.13 -1.63 1.43
N SER A 21 -26.64 -2.83 1.17
CA SER A 21 -26.70 -3.90 2.17
C SER A 21 -25.33 -4.54 2.45
N ASN A 22 -24.43 -4.51 1.45
CA ASN A 22 -23.07 -5.02 1.57
C ASN A 22 -22.04 -3.96 1.18
N VAL A 23 -21.25 -3.54 2.15
CA VAL A 23 -20.22 -2.50 2.02
C VAL A 23 -19.13 -2.89 1.01
N ILE A 24 -18.75 -4.17 0.93
CA ILE A 24 -17.70 -4.63 0.03
C ILE A 24 -18.17 -4.65 -1.43
N GLU A 25 -19.40 -5.12 -1.67
CA GLU A 25 -20.02 -5.10 -3.01
C GLU A 25 -20.15 -3.67 -3.52
N ALA A 26 -20.68 -2.76 -2.68
CA ALA A 26 -20.79 -1.35 -3.05
C ALA A 26 -19.42 -0.71 -3.34
N ALA A 27 -18.41 -0.96 -2.52
CA ALA A 27 -17.04 -0.49 -2.76
C ALA A 27 -16.45 -1.06 -4.06
N SER A 28 -16.75 -2.32 -4.37
CA SER A 28 -16.33 -2.98 -5.61
C SER A 28 -16.96 -2.35 -6.85
N ASP A 29 -18.27 -2.09 -6.82
CA ASP A 29 -18.99 -1.49 -7.94
C ASP A 29 -18.48 -0.07 -8.22
N LEU A 30 -18.16 0.70 -7.18
CA LEU A 30 -17.57 2.03 -7.31
C LEU A 30 -16.18 1.98 -7.97
N LEU A 31 -15.35 1.00 -7.61
CA LEU A 31 -14.05 0.78 -8.25
C LEU A 31 -14.21 0.36 -9.73
N LYS A 32 -15.16 -0.54 -10.03
CA LYS A 32 -15.48 -0.97 -11.40
C LYS A 32 -16.04 0.17 -12.25
N ALA A 33 -16.76 1.11 -11.64
CA ALA A 33 -17.19 2.36 -12.26
C ALA A 33 -16.06 3.40 -12.43
N GLY A 34 -14.81 3.01 -12.14
CA GLY A 34 -13.60 3.82 -12.28
C GLY A 34 -13.27 4.70 -11.08
N GLY A 35 -14.11 4.73 -10.03
CA GLY A 35 -13.97 5.55 -8.84
C GLY A 35 -12.65 5.38 -8.09
N ILE A 36 -12.21 6.42 -7.39
CA ILE A 36 -11.05 6.37 -6.50
C ILE A 36 -11.54 6.17 -5.07
N LEU A 37 -11.17 5.05 -4.46
CA LEU A 37 -11.56 4.66 -3.11
C LEU A 37 -10.39 4.83 -2.15
N ALA A 38 -10.56 5.56 -1.06
CA ALA A 38 -9.62 5.56 0.06
C ALA A 38 -9.95 4.39 1.00
N VAL A 39 -9.07 3.39 1.07
CA VAL A 39 -9.22 2.20 1.90
C VAL A 39 -8.40 2.33 3.17
N LYS A 40 -9.04 2.21 4.34
CA LYS A 40 -8.32 2.16 5.62
C LYS A 40 -7.63 0.80 5.78
N GLY A 41 -6.30 0.81 5.68
CA GLY A 41 -5.46 -0.39 5.78
C GLY A 41 -4.97 -0.68 7.20
N LEU A 42 -3.90 -1.48 7.28
CA LEU A 42 -3.28 -1.84 8.57
C LEU A 42 -2.43 -0.70 9.15
N GLY A 43 -1.64 -0.02 8.31
CA GLY A 43 -0.67 1.00 8.72
C GLY A 43 -1.06 2.44 8.35
N GLY A 44 -2.19 2.62 7.68
CA GLY A 44 -2.70 3.90 7.20
C GLY A 44 -3.67 3.71 6.04
N PHE A 45 -4.14 4.82 5.46
CA PHE A 45 -5.02 4.81 4.31
C PHE A 45 -4.26 4.54 3.01
N GLN A 46 -4.88 3.81 2.08
CA GLN A 46 -4.40 3.62 0.71
C GLN A 46 -5.43 4.17 -0.26
N LEU A 47 -5.00 4.80 -1.35
CA LEU A 47 -5.86 5.17 -2.47
C LEU A 47 -5.86 4.01 -3.48
N ALA A 48 -7.08 3.56 -3.80
CA ALA A 48 -7.37 2.46 -4.69
C ALA A 48 -8.13 2.92 -5.92
N CYS A 49 -7.76 2.39 -7.08
CA CYS A 49 -8.52 2.52 -8.33
C CYS A 49 -8.18 1.33 -9.24
N ASP A 50 -8.98 1.10 -10.29
CA ASP A 50 -8.71 0.09 -11.30
C ASP A 50 -7.34 0.33 -11.97
N ALA A 51 -6.46 -0.67 -11.93
CA ALA A 51 -5.12 -0.59 -12.53
C ALA A 51 -5.12 -0.84 -14.05
N THR A 52 -6.26 -1.25 -14.61
CA THR A 52 -6.45 -1.47 -16.06
C THR A 52 -7.06 -0.26 -16.78
N SER A 53 -7.58 0.71 -16.03
CA SER A 53 -8.22 1.92 -16.58
C SER A 53 -7.25 3.11 -16.60
N ASP A 54 -6.86 3.53 -17.81
CA ASP A 54 -6.06 4.75 -18.03
C ASP A 54 -6.75 5.98 -17.41
N GLU A 55 -8.07 6.10 -17.58
CA GLU A 55 -8.85 7.23 -17.06
C GLU A 55 -8.80 7.31 -15.53
N ALA A 56 -8.98 6.18 -14.84
CA ALA A 56 -8.92 6.13 -13.39
C ALA A 56 -7.53 6.51 -12.86
N ILE A 57 -6.48 6.01 -13.51
CA ILE A 57 -5.09 6.29 -13.15
C ILE A 57 -4.74 7.76 -13.39
N ASP A 58 -5.11 8.32 -14.54
CA ASP A 58 -4.83 9.72 -14.87
C ASP A 58 -5.58 10.68 -13.93
N ARG A 59 -6.82 10.33 -13.56
CA ARG A 59 -7.57 11.05 -12.52
C ARG A 59 -6.86 11.00 -11.17
N LEU A 60 -6.41 9.82 -10.74
CA LEU A 60 -5.66 9.65 -9.49
C LEU A 60 -4.35 10.45 -9.51
N ARG A 61 -3.57 10.38 -10.60
CA ARG A 61 -2.31 11.12 -10.76
C ARG A 61 -2.51 12.62 -10.71
N THR A 62 -3.55 13.11 -11.38
CA THR A 62 -3.90 14.54 -11.41
C THR A 62 -4.24 15.04 -10.00
N ARG A 63 -5.17 14.37 -9.33
CA ARG A 63 -5.63 14.77 -7.98
C ARG A 63 -4.53 14.64 -6.93
N LYS A 64 -3.71 13.58 -6.99
CA LYS A 64 -2.56 13.36 -6.08
C LYS A 64 -1.33 14.23 -6.41
N ARG A 65 -1.35 14.96 -7.53
CA ARG A 65 -0.20 15.74 -8.06
C ARG A 65 1.05 14.88 -8.26
N ARG A 66 0.88 13.64 -8.71
CA ARG A 66 1.94 12.64 -8.86
C ARG A 66 2.08 12.18 -10.31
N ARG A 67 2.74 13.01 -11.14
CA ARG A 67 2.79 12.82 -12.60
C ARG A 67 3.44 11.51 -13.04
N SER A 68 4.66 11.21 -12.58
CA SER A 68 5.46 10.10 -13.15
C SER A 68 5.85 9.01 -12.16
N LYS A 69 5.84 9.29 -10.86
CA LYS A 69 6.31 8.31 -9.86
C LYS A 69 5.40 7.05 -9.90
N PRO A 70 5.99 5.84 -9.97
CA PRO A 70 5.21 4.62 -10.16
C PRO A 70 4.22 4.39 -9.03
N LEU A 71 3.12 3.74 -9.37
CA LEU A 71 2.07 3.32 -8.46
C LEU A 71 2.21 1.81 -8.23
N ALA A 72 2.03 1.36 -6.99
CA ALA A 72 2.03 -0.06 -6.69
C ALA A 72 0.66 -0.66 -7.05
N VAL A 73 0.65 -1.92 -7.46
CA VAL A 73 -0.55 -2.66 -7.84
C VAL A 73 -0.70 -3.86 -6.91
N MET A 74 -1.88 -4.01 -6.34
CA MET A 74 -2.26 -5.21 -5.60
C MET A 74 -3.04 -6.16 -6.52
N ILE A 75 -2.62 -7.42 -6.53
CA ILE A 75 -3.17 -8.46 -7.40
C ILE A 75 -3.59 -9.65 -6.52
N ALA A 76 -4.73 -10.26 -6.84
CA ALA A 76 -5.40 -11.20 -5.93
C ALA A 76 -4.59 -12.47 -5.64
N THR A 77 -3.91 -13.00 -6.66
CA THR A 77 -3.16 -14.26 -6.56
C THR A 77 -1.85 -14.18 -7.33
N LEU A 78 -0.94 -15.08 -7.00
CA LEU A 78 0.36 -15.17 -7.65
C LEU A 78 0.25 -15.61 -9.11
N GLU A 79 -0.70 -16.49 -9.41
CA GLU A 79 -0.98 -16.94 -10.78
C GLU A 79 -1.39 -15.77 -11.67
N GLU A 80 -2.15 -14.81 -11.14
CA GLU A 80 -2.50 -13.58 -11.85
C GLU A 80 -1.28 -12.66 -12.02
N ILE A 81 -0.43 -12.52 -11.00
CA ILE A 81 0.82 -11.75 -11.10
C ILE A 81 1.70 -12.29 -12.25
N GLU A 82 1.80 -13.61 -12.39
CA GLU A 82 2.62 -14.25 -13.43
C GLU A 82 2.13 -13.98 -14.86
N LYS A 83 0.87 -13.59 -15.04
CA LYS A 83 0.36 -13.12 -16.35
C LYS A 83 0.94 -11.76 -16.72
N HIS A 84 1.22 -10.91 -15.75
CA HIS A 84 1.72 -9.55 -15.97
C HIS A 84 3.24 -9.43 -15.81
N CYS A 85 3.87 -10.26 -14.97
CA CYS A 85 5.27 -10.12 -14.60
C CYS A 85 6.05 -11.42 -14.79
N LEU A 86 7.37 -11.29 -14.94
CA LEU A 86 8.28 -12.41 -14.67
C LEU A 86 8.49 -12.47 -13.15
N VAL A 87 8.48 -13.68 -12.60
CA VAL A 87 8.61 -13.91 -11.16
C VAL A 87 9.65 -15.01 -10.93
N SER A 88 10.76 -14.67 -10.29
CA SER A 88 11.77 -15.62 -9.84
C SER A 88 11.32 -16.38 -8.58
N PRO A 89 11.96 -17.51 -8.23
CA PRO A 89 11.70 -18.20 -6.96
C PRO A 89 11.87 -17.31 -5.72
N GLU A 90 12.86 -16.43 -5.71
CA GLU A 90 13.13 -15.48 -4.63
C GLU A 90 12.07 -14.37 -4.56
N GLU A 91 11.63 -13.86 -5.72
CA GLU A 91 10.55 -12.87 -5.81
C GLU A 91 9.22 -13.47 -5.33
N ARG A 92 8.91 -14.71 -5.74
CA ARG A 92 7.77 -15.49 -5.24
C ARG A 92 7.81 -15.61 -3.71
N LYS A 93 8.96 -16.01 -3.16
CA LYS A 93 9.15 -16.14 -1.71
C LYS A 93 8.94 -14.81 -0.98
N LEU A 94 9.31 -13.68 -1.56
CA LEU A 94 9.04 -12.36 -0.98
C LEU A 94 7.54 -12.04 -1.01
N LEU A 95 6.87 -12.23 -2.15
CA LEU A 95 5.43 -11.97 -2.31
C LEU A 95 4.60 -12.78 -1.30
N GLU A 96 4.91 -14.07 -1.15
CA GLU A 96 4.20 -15.01 -0.26
C GLU A 96 4.68 -14.94 1.20
N SER A 97 5.68 -14.11 1.50
CA SER A 97 6.18 -13.96 2.87
C SER A 97 5.11 -13.36 3.80
N PRO A 98 5.17 -13.60 5.12
CA PRO A 98 4.30 -12.94 6.08
C PRO A 98 4.41 -11.41 6.05
N GLN A 99 5.55 -10.88 5.57
CA GLN A 99 5.75 -9.44 5.39
C GLN A 99 4.94 -8.89 4.21
N CYS A 100 4.64 -9.70 3.20
CA CYS A 100 3.89 -9.35 1.99
C CYS A 100 4.24 -7.94 1.47
N PRO A 101 5.51 -7.65 1.15
CA PRO A 101 5.94 -6.34 0.67
C PRO A 101 5.48 -6.09 -0.77
N ILE A 102 5.63 -4.85 -1.23
CA ILE A 102 5.67 -4.56 -2.65
C ILE A 102 6.99 -5.09 -3.21
N VAL A 103 6.94 -5.94 -4.24
CA VAL A 103 8.10 -6.46 -4.94
C VAL A 103 8.17 -5.81 -6.32
N LEU A 104 9.35 -5.31 -6.70
CA LEU A 104 9.59 -4.76 -8.03
C LEU A 104 9.90 -5.90 -8.99
N LEU A 105 8.93 -6.24 -9.85
CA LEU A 105 9.01 -7.36 -10.78
C LEU A 105 9.21 -6.89 -12.21
N ARG A 106 9.92 -7.66 -13.02
CA ARG A 106 10.09 -7.35 -14.45
C ARG A 106 8.74 -7.46 -15.18
N TRP A 107 8.30 -6.37 -15.78
CA TRP A 107 6.96 -6.23 -16.35
C TRP A 107 6.88 -6.74 -17.80
N LYS A 108 5.93 -7.65 -18.08
CA LYS A 108 5.59 -8.15 -19.42
C LYS A 108 4.60 -7.19 -20.10
N ARG A 109 5.04 -5.96 -20.40
CA ARG A 109 4.16 -4.88 -20.89
C ARG A 109 3.29 -5.26 -22.09
N SER A 110 3.79 -6.09 -23.00
CA SER A 110 3.06 -6.53 -24.19
C SER A 110 1.94 -7.55 -23.91
N LEU A 111 1.95 -8.21 -22.75
CA LEU A 111 0.99 -9.25 -22.36
C LEU A 111 0.09 -8.82 -21.20
N SER A 112 0.38 -7.69 -20.57
CA SER A 112 -0.33 -7.19 -19.41
C SER A 112 -1.47 -6.26 -19.85
N ASN A 113 -2.65 -6.43 -19.26
CA ASN A 113 -3.75 -5.48 -19.37
C ASN A 113 -3.67 -4.35 -18.32
N ILE A 114 -2.63 -4.33 -17.47
CA ILE A 114 -2.38 -3.24 -16.55
C ILE A 114 -1.94 -2.03 -17.39
N SER A 115 -2.54 -0.88 -17.11
CA SER A 115 -2.27 0.35 -17.83
C SER A 115 -0.78 0.74 -17.76
N PRO A 116 -0.15 1.07 -18.90
CA PRO A 116 1.16 1.72 -18.98
C PRO A 116 1.32 2.93 -18.06
N ALA A 117 0.22 3.65 -17.75
CA ALA A 117 0.21 4.83 -16.90
C ALA A 117 0.52 4.51 -15.44
N VAL A 118 0.43 3.25 -14.98
CA VAL A 118 0.83 2.84 -13.62
C VAL A 118 2.32 3.10 -13.37
N ALA A 119 3.17 2.77 -14.35
CA ALA A 119 4.63 2.90 -14.26
C ALA A 119 5.19 3.41 -15.60
N PRO A 120 5.02 4.71 -15.91
CA PRO A 120 5.38 5.26 -17.20
C PRO A 120 6.89 5.15 -17.43
N ASN A 121 7.29 4.64 -18.60
CA ASN A 121 8.68 4.48 -19.03
C ASN A 121 9.54 3.57 -18.13
N LEU A 122 8.92 2.68 -17.35
CA LEU A 122 9.62 1.72 -16.50
C LEU A 122 9.40 0.29 -16.99
N ASN A 123 10.46 -0.53 -16.86
CA ASN A 123 10.42 -1.95 -17.17
C ASN A 123 10.00 -2.83 -15.98
N TYR A 124 9.80 -2.21 -14.83
CA TYR A 124 9.42 -2.89 -13.59
C TYR A 124 8.06 -2.38 -13.12
N LEU A 125 7.29 -3.30 -12.54
CA LEU A 125 6.01 -3.03 -11.90
C LEU A 125 6.16 -3.32 -10.41
N GLY A 126 5.72 -2.41 -9.55
CA GLY A 126 5.64 -2.66 -8.12
C GLY A 126 4.37 -3.44 -7.82
N VAL A 127 4.49 -4.71 -7.42
CA VAL A 127 3.36 -5.61 -7.21
C VAL A 127 3.34 -6.12 -5.78
N MET A 128 2.15 -6.28 -5.20
CA MET A 128 1.95 -6.87 -3.87
C MET A 128 0.73 -7.80 -3.87
N LEU A 129 0.74 -8.80 -3.01
CA LEU A 129 -0.44 -9.62 -2.73
C LEU A 129 -1.34 -8.93 -1.67
N PRO A 130 -2.63 -9.30 -1.57
CA PRO A 130 -3.48 -8.89 -0.46
C PRO A 130 -2.91 -9.41 0.87
N TYR A 131 -2.84 -8.53 1.87
CA TYR A 131 -2.25 -8.83 3.19
C TYR A 131 -3.21 -8.62 4.37
N THR A 132 -4.45 -8.19 4.13
CA THR A 132 -5.50 -8.10 5.16
C THR A 132 -6.77 -8.79 4.67
N PRO A 133 -7.65 -9.26 5.57
CA PRO A 133 -8.95 -9.80 5.18
C PRO A 133 -9.75 -8.83 4.29
N LEU A 134 -9.69 -7.52 4.59
CA LEU A 134 -10.34 -6.49 3.79
C LEU A 134 -9.82 -6.47 2.34
N HIS A 135 -8.51 -6.58 2.15
CA HIS A 135 -7.91 -6.66 0.82
C HIS A 135 -8.32 -7.92 0.06
N HIS A 136 -8.34 -9.07 0.74
CA HIS A 136 -8.80 -10.32 0.13
C HIS A 136 -10.26 -10.23 -0.32
N LEU A 137 -11.14 -9.70 0.53
CA LEU A 137 -12.56 -9.53 0.19
C LEU A 137 -12.75 -8.55 -0.97
N LEU A 138 -12.09 -7.38 -0.91
CA LEU A 138 -12.21 -6.35 -1.93
C LEU A 138 -11.69 -6.83 -3.30
N LEU A 139 -10.53 -7.49 -3.35
CA LEU A 139 -10.02 -8.02 -4.62
C LEU A 139 -10.84 -9.19 -5.16
N LYS A 140 -11.34 -10.06 -4.27
CA LYS A 140 -12.23 -11.16 -4.68
C LYS A 140 -13.51 -10.62 -5.31
N GLU A 141 -14.13 -9.62 -4.70
CA GLU A 141 -15.37 -9.02 -5.18
C GLU A 141 -15.14 -8.20 -6.47
N THR A 142 -14.01 -7.51 -6.54
CA THR A 142 -13.70 -6.64 -7.68
C THR A 142 -13.25 -7.41 -8.91
N GLY A 143 -12.47 -8.49 -8.73
CA GLY A 143 -11.99 -9.31 -9.83
C GLY A 143 -11.01 -8.59 -10.77
N LEU A 144 -10.42 -7.47 -10.33
CA LEU A 144 -9.49 -6.64 -11.09
C LEU A 144 -8.21 -6.34 -10.27
N PRO A 145 -7.05 -6.14 -10.92
CA PRO A 145 -5.88 -5.60 -10.25
C PRO A 145 -6.15 -4.15 -9.85
N LEU A 146 -5.81 -3.79 -8.62
CA LEU A 146 -6.04 -2.44 -8.09
C LEU A 146 -4.72 -1.72 -7.88
N VAL A 147 -4.64 -0.45 -8.29
CA VAL A 147 -3.60 0.44 -7.77
C VAL A 147 -3.79 0.53 -6.25
N MET A 148 -2.72 0.41 -5.47
CA MET A 148 -2.75 0.62 -4.02
C MET A 148 -1.57 1.53 -3.66
N THR A 149 -1.83 2.83 -3.52
CA THR A 149 -0.79 3.83 -3.18
C THR A 149 -1.10 4.50 -1.85
N SER A 150 -0.08 5.03 -1.16
CA SER A 150 -0.26 5.72 0.13
C SER A 150 -1.33 6.82 0.07
N GLY A 151 -2.22 6.86 1.05
CA GLY A 151 -3.30 7.84 1.19
C GLY A 151 -2.78 9.14 1.79
N ASN A 152 -2.09 9.92 0.97
CA ASN A 152 -1.60 11.25 1.32
C ASN A 152 -1.53 12.14 0.08
N LEU A 153 -1.63 13.45 0.29
CA LEU A 153 -1.16 14.44 -0.67
C LEU A 153 0.37 14.33 -0.76
N SER A 154 0.92 14.42 -1.98
CA SER A 154 2.33 14.14 -2.27
C SER A 154 3.30 14.63 -1.17
N GLU A 155 4.20 13.75 -0.73
CA GLU A 155 5.26 14.00 0.27
C GLU A 155 4.84 14.14 1.73
N GLU A 156 3.54 14.20 2.03
CA GLU A 156 3.07 14.15 3.41
C GLU A 156 3.02 12.70 3.96
N PRO A 157 3.07 12.50 5.29
CA PRO A 157 2.83 11.19 5.89
C PRO A 157 1.44 10.65 5.58
N ILE A 158 1.32 9.32 5.50
CA ILE A 158 0.05 8.60 5.31
C ILE A 158 -0.97 8.98 6.39
N ALA A 159 -2.22 9.26 5.97
CA ALA A 159 -3.31 9.46 6.93
C ALA A 159 -3.58 8.15 7.70
N LYS A 160 -3.91 8.24 9.00
CA LYS A 160 -4.19 7.06 9.83
C LYS A 160 -5.57 7.08 10.50
N ASP A 161 -6.08 8.27 10.78
CA ASP A 161 -7.37 8.48 11.46
C ASP A 161 -8.46 8.75 10.41
N ASN A 162 -9.72 8.40 10.72
CA ASN A 162 -10.84 8.55 9.76
C ASN A 162 -11.05 10.03 9.39
N ASP A 163 -11.17 10.89 10.40
CA ASP A 163 -11.39 12.34 10.20
C ASP A 163 -10.22 12.99 9.46
N GLU A 164 -9.00 12.54 9.76
CA GLU A 164 -7.80 12.97 9.04
C GLU A 164 -7.89 12.60 7.55
N ALA A 165 -8.30 11.37 7.23
CA ALA A 165 -8.43 10.91 5.85
C ALA A 165 -9.53 11.66 5.09
N LEU A 166 -10.72 11.83 5.70
CA LEU A 166 -11.83 12.58 5.11
C LEU A 166 -11.43 14.02 4.80
N THR A 167 -10.65 14.64 5.68
CA THR A 167 -10.18 16.02 5.47
C THR A 167 -9.07 16.10 4.41
N ARG A 168 -8.01 15.29 4.54
CA ARG A 168 -6.79 15.41 3.73
C ARG A 168 -6.90 14.78 2.34
N LEU A 169 -7.76 13.78 2.18
CA LEU A 169 -7.97 13.10 0.90
C LEU A 169 -9.22 13.60 0.18
N LYS A 170 -9.91 14.62 0.73
CA LYS A 170 -10.99 15.32 0.06
C LYS A 170 -10.51 15.88 -1.29
N GLY A 171 -11.28 15.61 -2.34
CA GLY A 171 -10.92 15.98 -3.71
C GLY A 171 -9.84 15.09 -4.35
N ILE A 172 -9.35 14.06 -3.63
CA ILE A 172 -8.53 12.98 -4.20
C ILE A 172 -9.36 11.72 -4.36
N ALA A 173 -9.88 11.21 -3.25
CA ALA A 173 -10.79 10.06 -3.24
C ALA A 173 -12.22 10.53 -3.51
N ASP A 174 -12.96 9.72 -4.26
CA ASP A 174 -14.40 9.88 -4.47
C ASP A 174 -15.19 9.26 -3.29
N TYR A 175 -14.64 8.21 -2.66
CA TYR A 175 -15.27 7.44 -1.58
C TYR A 175 -14.23 6.97 -0.56
N PHE A 176 -14.70 6.56 0.63
CA PHE A 176 -13.88 6.09 1.72
C PHE A 176 -14.43 4.80 2.33
N LEU A 177 -13.61 3.75 2.34
CA LEU A 177 -13.88 2.49 3.02
C LEU A 177 -13.16 2.48 4.37
N LEU A 178 -13.93 2.71 5.43
CA LEU A 178 -13.49 2.94 6.80
C LEU A 178 -13.68 1.71 7.68
N HIS A 179 -13.01 1.73 8.84
CA HIS A 179 -13.32 0.86 9.97
C HIS A 179 -13.02 1.52 11.31
N ASN A 180 -13.70 1.09 12.37
CA ASN A 180 -13.56 1.63 13.74
C ASN A 180 -12.34 1.09 14.53
N ARG A 181 -11.55 0.15 13.97
CA ARG A 181 -10.24 -0.20 14.56
C ARG A 181 -9.23 0.95 14.37
N GLY A 182 -8.75 1.53 15.47
CA GLY A 182 -7.73 2.59 15.44
C GLY A 182 -6.38 2.12 14.88
N ILE A 183 -5.63 3.05 14.27
CA ILE A 183 -4.24 2.83 13.82
C ILE A 183 -3.33 3.66 14.72
N TYR A 184 -2.53 2.99 15.55
CA TYR A 184 -1.66 3.67 16.51
C TYR A 184 -0.41 4.25 15.84
N ALA A 185 0.28 3.45 15.04
CA ALA A 185 1.51 3.81 14.36
C ALA A 185 1.36 3.74 12.84
N ARG A 186 1.93 4.74 12.15
CA ARG A 186 1.94 4.81 10.69
C ARG A 186 2.99 3.89 10.13
N TYR A 187 2.60 3.06 9.16
CA TYR A 187 3.51 2.21 8.41
C TYR A 187 3.15 2.28 6.93
N ASP A 188 4.07 2.83 6.13
CA ASP A 188 4.06 2.59 4.68
C ASP A 188 4.24 1.10 4.36
N ASP A 189 3.85 0.73 3.15
CA ASP A 189 4.20 -0.58 2.60
C ASP A 189 5.70 -0.65 2.31
N SER A 190 6.33 -1.74 2.77
CA SER A 190 7.72 -2.06 2.45
C SER A 190 7.87 -2.35 0.96
N VAL A 191 9.05 -2.03 0.42
CA VAL A 191 9.37 -2.25 -1.00
C VAL A 191 10.66 -3.04 -1.08
N CYS A 192 10.64 -4.12 -1.84
CA CYS A 192 11.77 -5.03 -2.05
C CYS A 192 12.02 -5.25 -3.55
N MET A 193 13.22 -5.70 -3.88
CA MET A 193 13.64 -6.09 -5.23
C MET A 193 14.63 -7.25 -5.13
N VAL A 194 14.73 -8.05 -6.19
CA VAL A 194 15.74 -9.10 -6.29
C VAL A 194 16.66 -8.79 -7.45
N GLU A 195 17.93 -8.53 -7.14
CA GLU A 195 19.01 -8.35 -8.13
C GLU A 195 20.19 -9.20 -7.66
N GLY A 196 20.20 -10.47 -8.09
CA GLY A 196 21.07 -11.52 -7.56
C GLY A 196 20.66 -12.02 -6.15
N MET A 197 20.37 -11.10 -5.23
CA MET A 197 19.84 -11.39 -3.89
C MET A 197 18.70 -10.42 -3.51
N PRO A 198 17.81 -10.81 -2.57
CA PRO A 198 16.78 -9.92 -2.06
C PRO A 198 17.35 -8.65 -1.40
N GLN A 199 16.82 -7.50 -1.79
CA GLN A 199 17.17 -6.19 -1.27
C GLN A 199 15.93 -5.43 -0.82
N VAL A 200 15.98 -4.86 0.38
CA VAL A 200 14.92 -3.98 0.89
C VAL A 200 15.22 -2.56 0.46
N ILE A 201 14.39 -2.00 -0.40
CA ILE A 201 14.46 -0.60 -0.86
C ILE A 201 13.81 0.34 0.15
N ARG A 202 12.71 -0.13 0.76
CA ARG A 202 12.00 0.59 1.83
C ARG A 202 11.64 -0.40 2.93
N ARG A 203 12.19 -0.18 4.13
CA ARG A 203 11.86 -0.91 5.35
C ARG A 203 10.72 -0.21 6.09
N ALA A 204 9.54 -0.82 6.11
CA ALA A 204 8.38 -0.31 6.83
C ALA A 204 7.51 -1.48 7.33
N ARG A 205 6.24 -1.59 6.88
CA ARG A 205 5.31 -2.66 7.29
C ARG A 205 5.93 -4.05 7.13
N GLY A 206 5.74 -4.91 8.13
CA GLY A 206 6.22 -6.30 8.15
C GLY A 206 7.68 -6.46 8.60
N TYR A 207 8.50 -5.40 8.52
CA TYR A 207 9.91 -5.45 8.93
C TYR A 207 10.17 -4.65 10.20
N ALA A 208 9.74 -3.39 10.26
CA ALA A 208 9.84 -2.61 11.49
C ALA A 208 8.69 -3.00 12.44
N PRO A 209 8.92 -3.07 13.76
CA PRO A 209 10.12 -2.66 14.50
C PRO A 209 11.11 -3.81 14.81
N TYR A 210 11.09 -4.92 14.06
CA TYR A 210 11.98 -6.06 14.34
C TYR A 210 13.45 -5.60 14.30
N PRO A 211 14.28 -5.95 15.31
CA PRO A 211 15.63 -5.42 15.39
C PRO A 211 16.57 -6.06 14.37
N ILE A 212 17.66 -5.36 14.08
CA ILE A 212 18.87 -5.93 13.47
C ILE A 212 19.81 -6.32 14.61
N PHE A 213 20.33 -7.54 14.57
CA PHE A 213 21.24 -8.07 15.58
C PHE A 213 22.68 -7.67 15.26
N LEU A 214 23.38 -7.13 16.24
CA LEU A 214 24.79 -6.78 16.17
C LEU A 214 25.64 -7.94 16.73
N PRO A 215 26.85 -8.17 16.19
CA PRO A 215 27.79 -9.12 16.77
C PRO A 215 28.49 -8.58 18.03
N PHE A 216 28.05 -7.43 18.56
CA PHE A 216 28.62 -6.77 19.72
C PHE A 216 27.57 -5.94 20.46
N LYS A 217 27.85 -5.62 21.73
CA LYS A 217 27.01 -4.72 22.55
C LYS A 217 27.25 -3.26 22.17
N SER A 218 26.18 -2.57 21.82
CA SER A 218 26.15 -1.13 21.57
C SER A 218 25.73 -0.35 22.80
N LYS A 219 26.19 0.90 22.90
CA LYS A 219 25.65 1.87 23.86
C LYS A 219 24.25 2.30 23.42
N PRO A 220 23.41 2.85 24.30
CA PRO A 220 22.18 3.51 23.87
C PRO A 220 22.48 4.74 23.00
N ILE A 221 22.18 4.65 21.70
CA ILE A 221 22.43 5.70 20.71
C ILE A 221 21.13 5.95 19.95
N LEU A 222 20.81 7.23 19.73
CA LEU A 222 19.86 7.67 18.72
C LEU A 222 20.66 8.13 17.50
N ALA A 223 20.51 7.45 16.37
CA ALA A 223 20.99 7.92 15.08
C ALA A 223 19.81 8.48 14.29
N CYS A 224 19.85 9.76 13.95
CA CYS A 224 18.71 10.45 13.32
C CYS A 224 18.55 10.16 11.82
N GLY A 225 19.53 9.50 11.20
CA GLY A 225 19.50 9.14 9.79
C GLY A 225 19.80 10.31 8.84
N ALA A 226 19.39 10.14 7.59
CA ALA A 226 19.53 11.13 6.53
C ALA A 226 18.23 11.92 6.36
N GLU A 227 18.28 13.07 5.67
CA GLU A 227 17.09 13.88 5.42
C GLU A 227 16.10 13.20 4.45
N LEU A 228 16.60 12.62 3.35
CA LEU A 228 15.76 11.96 2.34
C LEU A 228 15.61 10.46 2.63
N LYS A 229 14.39 9.95 2.50
CA LYS A 229 14.06 8.54 2.80
C LYS A 229 14.47 8.15 4.22
N ASN A 230 14.21 9.04 5.16
CA ASN A 230 14.71 8.96 6.51
C ASN A 230 14.21 7.70 7.23
N THR A 231 15.12 7.14 8.04
CA THR A 231 14.84 6.23 9.14
C THR A 231 15.75 6.62 10.28
N PHE A 232 15.23 6.69 11.49
CA PHE A 232 16.07 6.81 12.68
C PHE A 232 16.35 5.43 13.25
N CYS A 233 17.42 5.28 14.03
CA CYS A 233 17.67 4.05 14.76
C CYS A 233 17.93 4.31 16.25
N LEU A 234 17.48 3.37 17.07
CA LEU A 234 17.80 3.28 18.49
C LEU A 234 18.60 2.01 18.73
N THR A 235 19.74 2.11 19.40
CA THR A 235 20.51 0.93 19.79
C THR A 235 20.32 0.59 21.25
N LYS A 236 20.29 -0.70 21.58
CA LYS A 236 20.28 -1.21 22.96
C LYS A 236 20.86 -2.61 22.98
N ASP A 237 21.88 -2.82 23.81
CA ASP A 237 22.60 -4.10 23.88
C ASP A 237 23.07 -4.52 22.48
N GLU A 238 22.78 -5.75 22.05
CA GLU A 238 23.13 -6.28 20.71
C GLU A 238 22.07 -5.97 19.63
N HIS A 239 21.19 -4.98 19.85
CA HIS A 239 20.08 -4.70 18.95
C HIS A 239 20.13 -3.28 18.38
N VAL A 240 19.80 -3.17 17.10
CA VAL A 240 19.46 -1.92 16.41
C VAL A 240 17.99 -1.95 16.04
N PHE A 241 17.21 -1.07 16.66
CA PHE A 241 15.80 -0.84 16.33
C PHE A 241 15.74 0.27 15.28
N LEU A 242 15.73 -0.14 14.02
CA LEU A 242 15.52 0.78 12.89
C LEU A 242 14.02 1.09 12.78
N SER A 243 13.68 2.38 12.70
CA SER A 243 12.30 2.82 12.50
C SER A 243 11.75 2.32 11.18
N GLN A 244 10.42 2.42 11.02
CA GLN A 244 9.84 2.43 9.70
C GLN A 244 10.32 3.65 8.89
N HIS A 245 10.21 3.57 7.57
CA HIS A 245 10.35 4.71 6.68
C HIS A 245 9.49 5.89 7.16
N ILE A 246 10.13 7.04 7.37
CA ILE A 246 9.47 8.27 7.86
C ILE A 246 9.09 9.20 6.70
N GLY A 247 9.88 9.20 5.63
CA GLY A 247 9.74 10.10 4.48
C GLY A 247 11.10 10.41 3.88
#